data_AF-A0A0D8YB27-F1
#
_entry.id   AF-A0A0D8YB27-F1
#
_cell.length_a   1.000
_cell.length_b   1.000
_cell.length_c   1.000
_cell.angle_alpha   90.00
_cell.angle_beta   90.00
_cell.angle_gamma   90.00
#
_symmetry.space_group_name_H-M   'P 1'
#
loop_
_entity.id
_entity.type
_entity.pdbx_description
1 polymer ?
#
loop_
_entity_poly.entity_id
_entity_poly.type
_entity_poly.pdbx_seq_one_letter_code
_entity_poly.pdbx_strand_id
1 'polypeptide(L)'
;MRQPGITFTPEAKFAYIDKDYDTIGVALRQKLIIRLGPQDAKRTAFSTSMEVSNLSAENMATVCRVQQNRNNVMRQNASISTSLGYLIGDVLRQIGLAANADVSETSSRGQHNVLELFQFPALEAVLISDQIAECDVETLDEDEQPEVHSTFVCDFLDAICVQTDFNAQVSFLPELLKSYIHVSDSPLPMEKPVKKTDRRRYICDKWAVDPKIRFIDRFRWNPPVIDDILRKLQIFDHRTTIPKAFQRALLDPLDQGLAIMLFELLRLVDRKKQQQRC
;
A
#
# COMPACT_ATOMS: atom_id res chain seq x y z
N MET A 1 18.52 7.77 1.03
CA MET A 1 17.48 7.85 2.10
C MET A 1 16.21 7.20 1.55
N ARG A 2 15.63 6.23 2.26
CA ARG A 2 14.56 5.33 1.78
C ARG A 2 13.16 5.97 1.72
N GLN A 3 13.07 7.22 1.27
CA GLN A 3 11.89 8.10 1.38
C GLN A 3 10.61 7.42 0.86
N PRO A 4 9.71 6.93 1.75
CA PRO A 4 8.41 6.46 1.33
C PRO A 4 7.49 7.67 1.14
N GLY A 5 6.58 7.61 0.17
CA GLY A 5 5.64 8.69 -0.11
C GLY A 5 4.28 8.15 -0.53
N ILE A 6 3.23 8.79 -0.04
CA ILE A 6 1.86 8.56 -0.50
C ILE A 6 1.28 9.91 -0.89
N THR A 7 0.75 10.00 -2.11
CA THR A 7 0.08 11.20 -2.63
C THR A 7 -1.32 10.83 -3.07
N PHE A 8 -2.31 11.56 -2.59
CA PHE A 8 -3.69 11.42 -3.00
C PHE A 8 -4.15 12.73 -3.65
N THR A 9 -4.73 12.63 -4.84
CA THR A 9 -5.21 13.77 -5.63
C THR A 9 -6.62 13.46 -6.13
N PRO A 10 -7.65 13.95 -5.43
CA PRO A 10 -9.02 13.87 -5.87
C PRO A 10 -9.40 15.09 -6.72
N GLU A 11 -10.21 14.84 -7.73
CA GLU A 11 -10.78 15.83 -8.63
C GLU A 11 -12.27 15.53 -8.78
N ALA A 12 -13.12 16.48 -8.43
CA ALA A 12 -14.56 16.37 -8.60
C ALA A 12 -15.04 17.48 -9.55
N LYS A 13 -15.72 17.08 -10.63
CA LYS A 13 -16.35 18.00 -11.58
C LYS A 13 -17.86 17.91 -11.44
N PHE A 14 -18.44 18.95 -10.88
CA PHE A 14 -19.89 19.12 -10.80
C PHE A 14 -20.41 19.57 -12.17
N ALA A 15 -21.46 18.91 -12.65
CA ALA A 15 -22.15 19.19 -13.91
C ALA A 15 -21.27 19.01 -15.15
N TYR A 16 -20.88 17.76 -15.42
CA TYR A 16 -20.52 17.40 -16.79
C TYR A 16 -21.78 16.91 -17.51
N ILE A 17 -21.78 17.12 -18.81
CA ILE A 17 -22.78 16.63 -19.74
C ILE A 17 -22.20 15.35 -20.34
N ASP A 18 -22.94 14.24 -20.26
CA ASP A 18 -22.50 12.97 -20.86
C ASP A 18 -22.30 13.10 -22.38
N LYS A 19 -21.62 12.15 -23.02
CA LYS A 19 -21.31 12.16 -24.47
C LYS A 19 -22.56 12.33 -25.34
N ASP A 20 -23.72 11.89 -24.85
CA ASP A 20 -25.01 11.97 -25.54
C ASP A 20 -25.78 13.27 -25.24
N TYR A 21 -25.18 14.18 -24.47
CA TYR A 21 -25.70 15.49 -24.09
C TYR A 21 -26.95 15.54 -23.19
N ASP A 22 -27.32 14.42 -22.57
CA ASP A 22 -28.65 14.28 -21.93
C ASP A 22 -28.64 14.39 -20.39
N THR A 23 -27.55 14.01 -19.73
CA THR A 23 -27.53 13.86 -18.26
C THR A 23 -26.49 14.74 -17.58
N ILE A 24 -26.90 15.40 -16.48
CA ILE A 24 -26.02 16.17 -15.59
C ILE A 24 -25.57 15.25 -14.44
N GLY A 25 -24.26 15.13 -14.26
CA GLY A 25 -23.68 14.31 -13.18
C GLY A 25 -22.47 14.93 -12.50
N VAL A 26 -21.95 14.19 -11.52
CA VAL A 26 -20.68 14.42 -10.84
C VAL A 26 -19.67 13.40 -11.32
N ALA A 27 -18.61 13.87 -11.97
CA ALA A 27 -17.47 13.04 -12.32
C ALA A 27 -16.43 13.16 -11.21
N LEU A 28 -16.14 12.04 -10.54
CA LEU A 28 -15.13 11.94 -9.51
C LEU A 28 -13.94 11.14 -10.06
N ARG A 29 -12.77 11.76 -10.03
CA ARG A 29 -11.49 11.14 -10.37
C ARG A 29 -10.57 11.17 -9.17
N GLN A 30 -10.07 10.01 -8.79
CA GLN A 30 -9.20 9.83 -7.64
C GLN A 30 -7.88 9.23 -8.10
N LYS A 31 -6.78 9.92 -7.84
CA LYS A 31 -5.43 9.43 -8.12
C LYS A 31 -4.69 9.18 -6.81
N LEU A 32 -4.22 7.96 -6.61
CA LEU A 32 -3.36 7.55 -5.51
C LEU A 32 -2.01 7.11 -6.05
N ILE A 33 -0.94 7.70 -5.53
CA ILE A 33 0.44 7.35 -5.86
C ILE A 33 1.10 6.87 -4.58
N ILE A 34 1.65 5.66 -4.59
CA ILE A 34 2.45 5.08 -3.52
C ILE A 34 3.86 4.90 -4.08
N ARG A 35 4.84 5.52 -3.44
CA ARG A 35 6.24 5.48 -3.87
C ARG A 35 7.14 4.98 -2.76
N LEU A 36 8.14 4.21 -3.16
CA LEU A 36 9.23 3.78 -2.32
C LEU A 36 10.54 4.20 -2.98
N GLY A 37 11.30 5.08 -2.34
CA GLY A 37 12.57 5.60 -2.88
C GLY A 37 12.48 7.05 -3.39
N PRO A 38 13.63 7.62 -3.80
CA PRO A 38 13.72 9.03 -4.19
C PRO A 38 13.00 9.31 -5.51
N GLN A 39 12.55 10.56 -5.68
CA GLN A 39 11.75 11.01 -6.84
C GLN A 39 12.48 10.82 -8.18
N ASP A 40 13.80 10.96 -8.16
CA ASP A 40 14.64 10.98 -9.37
C ASP A 40 15.23 9.60 -9.73
N ALA A 41 14.80 8.53 -9.05
CA ALA A 41 15.31 7.20 -9.34
C ALA A 41 14.92 6.80 -10.77
N LYS A 42 15.92 6.60 -11.65
CA LYS A 42 15.71 6.16 -13.04
C LYS A 42 15.91 4.65 -13.15
N ARG A 43 15.15 4.01 -14.05
CA ARG A 43 15.27 2.57 -14.35
C ARG A 43 16.69 2.27 -14.83
N THR A 44 17.37 1.32 -14.19
CA THR A 44 18.72 0.88 -14.60
C THR A 44 18.64 0.17 -15.96
N ALA A 45 19.15 0.81 -17.01
CA ALA A 45 19.45 0.15 -18.27
C ALA A 45 20.71 -0.71 -18.07
N PHE A 46 20.69 -1.94 -18.59
CA PHE A 46 21.74 -2.96 -18.42
C PHE A 46 22.99 -2.68 -19.28
N SER A 47 23.48 -1.44 -19.29
CA SER A 47 24.70 -1.09 -20.02
C SER A 47 25.35 0.16 -19.47
N THR A 48 26.65 0.01 -19.25
CA THR A 48 27.68 1.04 -19.07
C THR A 48 28.11 1.28 -17.62
N SER A 49 29.40 1.00 -17.45
CA SER A 49 30.27 1.08 -16.29
C SER A 49 30.52 2.49 -15.76
N MET A 50 30.91 2.51 -14.47
CA MET A 50 31.56 3.56 -13.66
C MET A 50 30.66 4.58 -12.93
N GLU A 51 30.67 4.42 -11.59
CA GLU A 51 30.72 5.48 -10.56
C GLU A 51 29.58 6.52 -10.47
N VAL A 52 28.35 6.13 -10.78
CA VAL A 52 27.18 6.79 -10.15
C VAL A 52 26.48 5.73 -9.32
N SER A 53 26.40 5.95 -8.01
CA SER A 53 25.71 5.04 -7.08
C SER A 53 24.31 4.74 -7.64
N ASN A 54 24.07 3.48 -8.01
CA ASN A 54 22.81 3.02 -8.61
C ASN A 54 21.68 3.09 -7.57
N LEU A 55 21.14 4.29 -7.34
CA LEU A 55 20.08 4.57 -6.36
C LEU A 55 18.81 3.74 -6.58
N SER A 56 18.58 3.27 -7.81
CA SER A 56 17.42 2.46 -8.20
C SER A 56 17.51 0.97 -7.79
N ALA A 57 18.72 0.43 -7.68
CA ALA A 57 18.99 -0.96 -7.29
C ALA A 57 19.23 -1.10 -5.77
N GLU A 58 19.27 0.03 -5.05
CA GLU A 58 19.37 0.02 -3.59
C GLU A 58 18.11 -0.59 -2.98
N ASN A 59 18.30 -1.49 -2.00
CA ASN A 59 17.19 -2.05 -1.23
C ASN A 59 16.53 -0.93 -0.41
N MET A 60 15.27 -0.65 -0.74
CA MET A 60 14.48 0.41 -0.11
C MET A 60 13.58 -0.10 1.02
N ALA A 61 13.13 -1.35 0.96
CA ALA A 61 12.35 -1.97 2.01
C ALA A 61 12.65 -3.46 2.13
N THR A 62 12.70 -3.95 3.36
CA THR A 62 12.95 -5.37 3.64
C THR A 62 11.86 -5.91 4.54
N VAL A 63 11.31 -7.05 4.16
CA VAL A 63 10.34 -7.80 4.95
C VAL A 63 11.07 -9.00 5.54
N CYS A 64 11.09 -9.10 6.86
CA CYS A 64 11.77 -10.18 7.58
C CYS A 64 10.80 -10.93 8.48
N ARG A 65 11.02 -12.24 8.62
CA ARG A 65 10.46 -13.03 9.70
C ARG A 65 11.43 -13.03 10.88
N VAL A 66 10.96 -12.55 12.02
CA VAL A 66 11.73 -12.53 13.26
C VAL A 66 11.22 -13.64 14.16
N GLN A 67 12.06 -14.64 14.44
CA GLN A 67 11.74 -15.71 15.36
C GLN A 67 12.53 -15.55 16.65
N GLN A 68 11.83 -15.42 17.78
CA GLN A 68 12.48 -15.38 19.08
C GLN A 68 13.00 -16.77 19.46
N ASN A 69 14.23 -16.83 19.97
CA ASN A 69 14.76 -18.06 20.53
C ASN A 69 14.04 -18.35 21.86
N ARG A 70 13.54 -19.57 22.05
CA ARG A 70 12.81 -20.00 23.27
C ARG A 70 13.59 -19.78 24.56
N ASN A 71 14.92 -19.72 24.47
CA ASN A 71 15.79 -19.54 25.63
C ASN A 71 16.05 -18.07 25.99
N ASN A 72 15.51 -17.13 25.22
CA ASN A 72 15.71 -15.70 25.42
C ASN A 72 14.36 -14.99 25.46
N VAL A 73 13.82 -14.87 26.67
CA VAL A 73 12.56 -14.15 26.92
C VAL A 73 12.91 -12.80 27.53
N MET A 74 12.40 -11.73 26.93
CA MET A 74 12.58 -10.38 27.46
C MET A 74 11.98 -10.27 28.85
N ARG A 75 12.72 -9.65 29.79
CA ARG A 75 12.24 -9.48 31.16
C ARG A 75 10.99 -8.61 31.18
N GLN A 76 9.98 -9.00 31.96
CA GLN A 76 8.70 -8.27 32.07
C GLN A 76 8.85 -6.83 32.60
N ASN A 77 9.97 -6.53 33.26
CA ASN A 77 10.23 -5.24 33.90
C ASN A 77 11.18 -4.37 33.04
N ALA A 78 11.40 -4.74 31.77
CA ALA A 78 12.28 -4.01 30.88
C ALA A 78 11.71 -2.63 30.55
N SER A 79 12.59 -1.63 30.40
CA SER A 79 12.18 -0.31 29.93
C SER A 79 11.71 -0.36 28.48
N ILE A 80 10.93 0.63 28.04
CA ILE A 80 10.46 0.74 26.64
C ILE A 80 11.66 0.82 25.68
N SER A 81 12.71 1.58 26.03
CA SER A 81 13.89 1.71 25.17
C SER A 81 14.65 0.39 25.05
N THR A 82 14.81 -0.36 26.14
CA THR A 82 15.36 -1.71 26.11
C THR A 82 14.50 -2.65 25.26
N SER A 83 13.17 -2.51 25.35
CA SER A 83 12.22 -3.32 24.60
C SER A 83 12.29 -3.05 23.10
N LEU A 84 12.36 -1.78 22.69
CA LEU A 84 12.52 -1.39 21.28
C LEU A 84 13.91 -1.76 20.76
N GLY A 85 14.94 -1.66 21.58
CA GLY A 85 16.29 -2.14 21.26
C GLY A 85 16.29 -3.64 20.97
N TYR A 86 15.66 -4.43 21.83
CA TYR A 86 15.53 -5.88 21.67
C TYR A 86 14.69 -6.26 20.43
N LEU A 87 13.47 -5.71 20.31
CA LEU A 87 12.52 -6.12 19.26
C LEU A 87 12.87 -5.57 17.86
N ILE A 88 13.43 -4.37 17.80
CA ILE A 88 13.64 -3.64 16.54
C ILE A 88 15.14 -3.40 16.32
N GLY A 89 15.85 -2.88 17.31
CA GLY A 89 17.26 -2.53 17.19
C GLY A 89 18.16 -3.71 16.81
N ASP A 90 18.03 -4.84 17.52
CA ASP A 90 18.81 -6.05 17.25
C ASP A 90 18.48 -6.63 15.86
N VAL A 91 17.22 -6.59 15.46
CA VAL A 91 16.78 -7.02 14.12
C VAL A 91 17.43 -6.13 13.06
N LEU A 92 17.35 -4.81 13.21
CA LEU A 92 17.94 -3.83 12.29
C LEU A 92 19.46 -3.97 12.18
N ARG A 93 20.14 -4.31 13.29
CA ARG A 93 21.59 -4.62 13.29
C ARG A 93 21.90 -5.89 12.51
N GLN A 94 21.12 -6.96 12.71
CA GLN A 94 21.33 -8.24 12.00
C GLN A 94 21.16 -8.11 10.49
N ILE A 95 20.25 -7.24 10.02
CA ILE A 95 20.04 -6.98 8.59
C ILE A 95 20.89 -5.82 8.04
N GLY A 96 21.86 -5.32 8.83
CA GLY A 96 22.83 -4.30 8.39
C GLY A 96 22.24 -2.91 8.13
N LEU A 97 21.07 -2.60 8.72
CA LEU A 97 20.36 -1.32 8.50
C LEU A 97 20.53 -0.32 9.64
N ALA A 98 21.00 -0.75 10.80
CA ALA A 98 21.39 0.17 11.86
C ALA A 98 22.81 0.70 11.58
N ALA A 99 22.99 2.03 11.59
CA ALA A 99 24.32 2.61 11.62
C ALA A 99 25.06 2.07 12.85
N ASN A 100 26.33 1.70 12.68
CA ASN A 100 27.21 1.25 13.76
C ASN A 100 27.43 2.42 14.73
N ALA A 101 26.46 2.67 15.61
CA ALA A 101 26.67 3.47 16.79
C ALA A 101 27.50 2.63 17.76
N ASP A 102 28.67 3.15 18.10
CA ASP A 102 29.69 2.56 18.99
C ASP A 102 29.09 1.88 20.23
N VAL A 103 28.81 0.58 20.11
CA VAL A 103 28.47 -0.26 21.26
C VAL A 103 29.40 -1.46 21.22
N SER A 104 30.30 -1.47 22.21
CA SER A 104 31.27 -2.50 22.54
C SER A 104 30.81 -3.91 22.17
N GLU A 105 31.73 -4.69 21.62
CA GLU A 105 31.61 -6.11 21.21
C GLU A 105 31.29 -7.08 22.37
N THR A 106 30.32 -6.78 23.23
CA THR A 106 29.80 -7.75 24.19
C THR A 106 28.64 -8.50 23.57
N SER A 107 29.00 -9.50 22.77
CA SER A 107 28.39 -10.84 22.80
C SER A 107 26.86 -10.91 22.95
N SER A 108 26.09 -10.47 21.97
CA SER A 108 24.79 -11.10 21.70
C SER A 108 24.89 -11.86 20.39
N ARG A 109 25.27 -13.15 20.46
CA ARG A 109 24.83 -14.11 19.45
C ARG A 109 23.32 -13.88 19.30
N GLY A 110 22.87 -13.53 18.09
CA GLY A 110 21.53 -13.01 17.82
C GLY A 110 20.46 -13.68 18.65
N GLN A 111 19.78 -12.91 19.49
CA GLN A 111 18.70 -13.40 20.37
C GLN A 111 17.47 -13.81 19.54
N HIS A 112 17.38 -13.24 18.34
CA HIS A 112 16.42 -13.55 17.30
C HIS A 112 17.10 -14.24 16.13
N ASN A 113 16.38 -15.21 15.55
CA ASN A 113 16.66 -15.71 14.21
C ASN A 113 15.89 -14.83 13.22
N VAL A 114 16.60 -14.04 12.42
CA VAL A 114 16.02 -13.13 11.44
C VAL A 114 16.20 -13.72 10.05
N LEU A 115 15.09 -13.95 9.36
CA LEU A 115 15.07 -14.43 7.99
C LEU A 115 14.51 -13.34 7.09
N GLU A 116 15.33 -12.79 6.20
CA GLU A 116 14.87 -11.89 5.13
C GLU A 116 14.00 -12.70 4.15
N LEU A 117 12.79 -12.21 3.88
CA LEU A 117 11.82 -12.84 3.00
C LEU A 117 11.71 -12.11 1.67
N PHE A 118 11.64 -10.78 1.72
CA PHE A 118 11.51 -9.92 0.55
C PHE A 118 12.39 -8.69 0.70
N GLN A 119 13.09 -8.31 -0.36
CA GLN A 119 13.75 -7.02 -0.48
C GLN A 119 13.19 -6.30 -1.71
N PHE A 120 12.73 -5.07 -1.50
CA PHE A 120 12.10 -4.27 -2.53
C PHE A 120 13.06 -3.18 -3.01
N PRO A 121 13.23 -3.03 -4.34
CA PRO A 121 13.91 -1.89 -4.90
C PRO A 121 12.99 -0.66 -4.80
N ALA A 122 13.47 0.47 -5.33
CA ALA A 122 12.58 1.59 -5.57
C ALA A 122 11.41 1.17 -6.48
N LEU A 123 10.20 1.65 -6.16
CA LEU A 123 9.00 1.39 -6.94
C LEU A 123 8.03 2.56 -6.88
N GLU A 124 7.17 2.66 -7.89
CA GLU A 124 6.03 3.56 -7.91
C GLU A 124 4.77 2.79 -8.32
N ALA A 125 3.74 2.87 -7.50
CA ALA A 125 2.42 2.34 -7.78
C ALA A 125 1.43 3.49 -7.93
N VAL A 126 0.73 3.52 -9.07
CA VAL A 126 -0.27 4.52 -9.41
C VAL A 126 -1.61 3.82 -9.59
N LEU A 127 -2.57 4.18 -8.74
CA LEU A 127 -3.98 3.83 -8.87
C LEU A 127 -4.75 5.07 -9.31
N ILE A 128 -5.51 4.94 -10.40
CA ILE A 128 -6.49 5.93 -10.83
C ILE A 128 -7.86 5.25 -10.76
N SER A 129 -8.82 5.91 -10.13
CA SER A 129 -10.21 5.50 -10.05
C SER A 129 -11.09 6.62 -10.58
N ASP A 130 -11.91 6.29 -11.58
CA ASP A 130 -12.86 7.19 -12.22
C ASP A 130 -14.28 6.69 -11.94
N GLN A 131 -15.13 7.58 -11.43
CA GLN A 131 -16.49 7.31 -11.01
C GLN A 131 -17.41 8.39 -11.56
N ILE A 132 -18.57 7.94 -12.02
CA ILE A 132 -19.63 8.79 -12.55
C ILE A 132 -20.87 8.56 -11.69
N ALA A 133 -21.39 9.64 -11.12
CA ALA A 133 -22.63 9.63 -10.38
C ALA A 133 -23.59 10.65 -11.00
N GLU A 134 -24.73 10.20 -11.48
CA GLU A 134 -25.77 11.05 -12.03
C GLU A 134 -26.52 11.80 -10.91
N CYS A 135 -26.92 13.06 -11.16
CA CYS A 135 -27.54 13.90 -10.14
C CYS A 135 -29.05 13.68 -9.98
N ASP A 136 -29.76 13.24 -11.03
CA ASP A 136 -31.23 13.20 -11.11
C ASP A 136 -31.81 11.77 -11.24
N VAL A 137 -31.34 10.83 -10.42
CA VAL A 137 -31.91 9.48 -10.42
C VAL A 137 -32.95 9.35 -9.30
N GLU A 138 -34.21 9.69 -9.60
CA GLU A 138 -35.34 9.47 -8.67
C GLU A 138 -35.66 7.97 -8.47
N THR A 139 -35.26 7.13 -9.42
CA THR A 139 -35.35 5.66 -9.37
C THR A 139 -34.15 5.06 -10.09
N LEU A 140 -33.20 4.49 -9.34
CA LEU A 140 -32.22 3.58 -9.94
C LEU A 140 -33.00 2.34 -10.37
N ASP A 141 -33.07 2.06 -11.68
CA ASP A 141 -33.54 0.76 -12.15
C ASP A 141 -32.72 -0.32 -11.41
N GLU A 142 -33.38 -1.37 -10.90
CA GLU A 142 -32.69 -2.37 -10.07
C GLU A 142 -31.52 -3.06 -10.79
N ASP A 143 -31.49 -2.95 -12.12
CA ASP A 143 -30.49 -3.50 -13.03
C ASP A 143 -29.30 -2.55 -13.30
N GLU A 144 -29.40 -1.24 -13.06
CA GLU A 144 -28.31 -0.29 -13.28
C GLU A 144 -27.39 -0.19 -12.05
N GLN A 145 -26.17 -0.73 -12.19
CA GLN A 145 -25.14 -0.67 -11.17
C GLN A 145 -24.12 0.41 -11.51
N PRO A 146 -23.87 1.39 -10.62
CA PRO A 146 -22.86 2.41 -10.86
C PRO A 146 -21.47 1.78 -11.05
N GLU A 147 -20.72 2.27 -12.03
CA GLU A 147 -19.43 1.72 -12.39
C GLU A 147 -18.27 2.49 -11.75
N VAL A 148 -17.25 1.74 -11.35
CA VAL A 148 -15.97 2.27 -10.88
C VAL A 148 -14.89 1.73 -11.82
N HIS A 149 -14.36 2.62 -12.65
CA HIS A 149 -13.29 2.32 -13.58
C HIS A 149 -11.95 2.53 -12.91
N SER A 150 -11.07 1.54 -12.95
CA SER A 150 -9.79 1.57 -12.26
C SER A 150 -8.62 1.24 -13.18
N THR A 151 -7.57 2.04 -13.11
CA THR A 151 -6.27 1.75 -13.71
C THR A 151 -5.25 1.58 -12.60
N PHE A 152 -4.55 0.45 -12.57
CA PHE A 152 -3.47 0.18 -11.63
C PHE A 152 -2.17 -0.16 -12.36
N VAL A 153 -1.15 0.65 -12.12
CA VAL A 153 0.20 0.47 -12.68
C VAL A 153 1.19 0.44 -11.53
N CYS A 154 2.05 -0.57 -11.48
CA CYS A 154 3.12 -0.67 -10.48
C CYS A 154 4.44 -0.97 -11.17
N ASP A 155 5.32 0.04 -11.16
CA ASP A 155 6.61 0.00 -11.82
C ASP A 155 7.73 -0.22 -10.79
N PHE A 156 8.45 -1.33 -10.97
CA PHE A 156 9.66 -1.65 -10.20
C PHE A 156 10.90 -1.22 -10.97
N LEU A 157 11.80 -0.49 -10.30
CA LEU A 157 13.00 0.03 -10.94
C LEU A 157 14.12 -1.01 -11.08
N ASP A 158 14.14 -2.03 -10.22
CA ASP A 158 14.97 -3.24 -10.32
C ASP A 158 14.15 -4.48 -9.93
N ALA A 159 14.77 -5.64 -9.82
CA ALA A 159 14.14 -6.87 -9.37
C ALA A 159 13.85 -6.86 -7.86
N ILE A 160 12.70 -7.45 -7.48
CA ILE A 160 12.39 -7.81 -6.10
C ILE A 160 13.22 -9.03 -5.73
N CYS A 161 13.98 -8.97 -4.64
CA CYS A 161 14.68 -10.14 -4.13
C CYS A 161 13.75 -10.94 -3.21
N VAL A 162 13.63 -12.24 -3.43
CA VAL A 162 12.70 -13.13 -2.73
C VAL A 162 13.48 -14.31 -2.13
N GLN A 163 13.11 -14.74 -0.93
CA GLN A 163 13.69 -15.95 -0.31
C GLN A 163 13.25 -17.22 -1.07
N THR A 164 14.07 -18.26 -1.13
CA THR A 164 13.76 -19.49 -1.90
C THR A 164 12.95 -20.50 -1.10
N ASP A 165 13.02 -20.44 0.23
CA ASP A 165 12.25 -21.31 1.11
C ASP A 165 10.74 -20.98 1.04
N PHE A 166 10.05 -21.70 0.16
CA PHE A 166 8.62 -21.60 -0.07
C PHE A 166 7.80 -21.81 1.21
N ASN A 167 8.23 -22.71 2.11
CA ASN A 167 7.51 -22.97 3.36
C ASN A 167 7.58 -21.77 4.32
N ALA A 168 8.66 -21.00 4.29
CA ALA A 168 8.80 -19.78 5.07
C ALA A 168 7.93 -18.63 4.56
N GLN A 169 7.55 -18.64 3.27
CA GLN A 169 6.78 -17.56 2.64
C GLN A 169 5.27 -17.79 2.61
N VAL A 170 4.86 -19.03 2.37
CA VAL A 170 3.45 -19.38 2.05
C VAL A 170 2.58 -19.40 3.30
N SER A 171 3.16 -19.70 4.46
CA SER A 171 2.48 -19.53 5.75
C SER A 171 2.51 -18.07 6.19
N PHE A 172 3.66 -17.40 6.04
CA PHE A 172 3.87 -16.07 6.58
C PHE A 172 3.04 -14.98 5.92
N LEU A 173 3.06 -14.85 4.58
CA LEU A 173 2.39 -13.73 3.92
C LEU A 173 0.87 -13.71 4.15
N PRO A 174 0.14 -14.84 4.05
CA PRO A 174 -1.27 -14.88 4.38
C PRO A 174 -1.56 -14.59 5.86
N GLU A 175 -0.75 -15.11 6.79
CA GLU A 175 -0.88 -14.81 8.22
C GLU A 175 -0.62 -13.33 8.52
N LEU A 176 0.41 -12.76 7.90
CA LEU A 176 0.74 -11.34 8.00
C LEU A 176 -0.42 -10.49 7.47
N LEU A 177 -0.91 -10.80 6.28
CA LEU A 177 -2.04 -10.10 5.67
C LEU A 177 -3.29 -10.19 6.57
N LYS A 178 -3.59 -11.39 7.09
CA LYS A 178 -4.67 -11.58 8.07
C LYS A 178 -4.46 -10.72 9.31
N SER A 179 -3.26 -10.66 9.88
CA SER A 179 -2.99 -9.88 11.09
C SER A 179 -3.25 -8.38 10.88
N TYR A 180 -2.89 -7.82 9.72
CA TYR A 180 -3.19 -6.42 9.41
C TYR A 180 -4.68 -6.17 9.17
N ILE A 181 -5.41 -7.13 8.60
CA ILE A 181 -6.87 -7.02 8.41
C ILE A 181 -7.61 -7.03 9.75
N HIS A 182 -7.20 -7.84 10.72
CA HIS A 182 -7.91 -7.96 12.02
C HIS A 182 -7.61 -6.79 12.97
N VAL A 183 -6.48 -6.10 12.84
CA VAL A 183 -6.17 -4.90 13.66
C VAL A 183 -7.14 -3.75 13.32
N SER A 184 -7.67 -3.70 12.10
CA SER A 184 -8.72 -2.75 11.69
C SER A 184 -10.09 -2.99 12.33
N ASP A 185 -10.35 -4.17 12.92
CA ASP A 185 -11.61 -4.50 13.60
C ASP A 185 -11.60 -4.09 15.09
N SER A 186 -10.59 -3.33 15.55
CA SER A 186 -10.63 -2.71 16.88
C SER A 186 -11.85 -1.79 16.98
N PRO A 187 -12.70 -1.93 18.01
CA PRO A 187 -13.94 -1.18 18.14
C PRO A 187 -13.63 0.27 18.55
N LEU A 188 -13.19 1.08 17.59
CA LEU A 188 -13.61 2.47 17.58
C LEU A 188 -15.14 2.46 17.49
N PRO A 189 -15.87 3.34 18.20
CA PRO A 189 -17.32 3.40 18.14
C PRO A 189 -17.76 3.97 16.77
N MET A 190 -17.60 3.17 15.71
CA MET A 190 -18.27 3.40 14.44
C MET A 190 -19.58 2.60 14.46
N GLU A 191 -20.64 3.29 14.88
CA GLU A 191 -22.04 2.84 14.99
C GLU A 191 -22.71 2.42 13.66
N LYS A 192 -21.96 1.97 12.65
CA LYS A 192 -22.58 1.55 11.39
C LYS A 192 -22.09 0.15 11.00
N PRO A 193 -22.96 -0.88 11.02
CA PRO A 193 -22.58 -2.19 10.53
C PRO A 193 -22.12 -2.05 9.08
N VAL A 194 -20.99 -2.68 8.75
CA VAL A 194 -20.45 -2.76 7.38
C VAL A 194 -21.59 -3.16 6.45
N LYS A 195 -22.08 -2.22 5.64
CA LYS A 195 -23.21 -2.45 4.74
C LYS A 195 -22.87 -3.64 3.85
N LYS A 196 -23.73 -4.64 3.92
CA LYS A 196 -23.76 -5.82 3.05
C LYS A 196 -23.79 -5.36 1.60
N THR A 197 -22.79 -5.81 0.84
CA THR A 197 -22.65 -5.68 -0.62
C THR A 197 -22.55 -4.24 -1.16
N ASP A 198 -21.35 -3.84 -1.54
CA ASP A 198 -21.16 -2.67 -2.40
C ASP A 198 -21.89 -2.91 -3.73
N ARG A 199 -22.83 -2.03 -4.08
CA ARG A 199 -23.66 -2.15 -5.30
C ARG A 199 -22.90 -1.73 -6.56
N ARG A 200 -21.73 -1.08 -6.41
CA ARG A 200 -20.91 -0.63 -7.53
C ARG A 200 -20.28 -1.81 -8.26
N ARG A 201 -20.29 -1.74 -9.60
CA ARG A 201 -19.54 -2.65 -10.47
C ARG A 201 -18.12 -2.12 -10.64
N TYR A 202 -17.13 -2.96 -10.34
CA TYR A 202 -15.72 -2.59 -10.40
C TYR A 202 -15.09 -3.14 -11.68
N ILE A 203 -14.56 -2.25 -12.51
CA ILE A 203 -13.93 -2.58 -13.78
C ILE A 203 -12.47 -2.11 -13.74
N CYS A 204 -11.53 -3.01 -14.01
CA CYS A 204 -10.13 -2.63 -14.14
C CYS A 204 -9.78 -2.52 -15.63
N ASP A 205 -9.70 -1.29 -16.13
CA ASP A 205 -9.43 -1.03 -17.55
C ASP A 205 -7.97 -1.35 -17.91
N LYS A 206 -7.06 -1.07 -16.99
CA LYS A 206 -5.63 -1.31 -17.18
C LYS A 206 -4.98 -1.84 -15.91
N TRP A 207 -4.36 -3.01 -16.04
CA TRP A 207 -3.53 -3.63 -15.02
C TRP A 207 -2.11 -3.82 -15.58
N ALA A 208 -1.14 -3.14 -15.00
CA ALA A 208 0.27 -3.26 -15.37
C ALA A 208 1.14 -3.44 -14.12
N VAL A 209 1.35 -4.70 -13.73
CA VAL A 209 2.19 -5.07 -12.60
C VAL A 209 3.05 -6.25 -13.03
N ASP A 210 4.34 -5.99 -13.29
CA ASP A 210 5.28 -7.01 -13.75
C ASP A 210 6.64 -6.86 -13.04
N PRO A 211 6.74 -7.34 -11.79
CA PRO A 211 8.01 -7.32 -11.08
C PRO A 211 8.96 -8.37 -11.65
N LYS A 212 10.19 -7.96 -11.93
CA LYS A 212 11.29 -8.93 -12.07
C LYS A 212 11.61 -9.51 -10.71
N ILE A 213 11.82 -10.82 -10.63
CA ILE A 213 12.15 -11.50 -9.37
C ILE A 213 13.58 -12.02 -9.44
N ARG A 214 14.32 -11.79 -8.35
CA ARG A 214 15.65 -12.33 -8.10
C ARG A 214 15.58 -13.11 -6.79
N PHE A 215 16.39 -14.15 -6.63
CA PHE A 215 16.45 -14.84 -5.35
C PHE A 215 17.51 -14.20 -4.45
N ILE A 216 17.21 -14.11 -3.14
CA ILE A 216 18.18 -13.69 -2.12
C ILE A 216 19.28 -14.75 -1.98
N ASP A 217 18.88 -16.03 -2.05
CA ASP A 217 19.80 -17.17 -2.03
C ASP A 217 20.42 -17.42 -3.41
N ARG A 218 21.64 -17.98 -3.47
CA ARG A 218 22.38 -18.29 -4.72
C ARG A 218 21.78 -19.47 -5.50
N PHE A 219 20.50 -19.74 -5.32
CA PHE A 219 19.81 -20.85 -5.95
C PHE A 219 19.44 -20.48 -7.39
N ARG A 220 19.85 -21.32 -8.34
CA ARG A 220 19.57 -21.14 -9.77
C ARG A 220 18.24 -21.81 -10.13
N TRP A 221 17.13 -21.20 -9.74
CA TRP A 221 15.80 -21.62 -10.20
C TRP A 221 15.18 -20.53 -11.07
N ASN A 222 14.19 -20.89 -11.89
CA ASN A 222 13.43 -19.90 -12.65
C ASN A 222 12.43 -19.21 -11.71
N PRO A 223 12.44 -17.88 -11.58
CA PRO A 223 11.50 -17.20 -10.70
C PRO A 223 10.05 -17.47 -11.14
N PRO A 224 9.14 -17.76 -10.19
CA PRO A 224 7.72 -17.94 -10.51
C PRO A 224 7.12 -16.63 -11.04
N VAL A 225 6.12 -16.72 -11.91
CA VAL A 225 5.39 -15.55 -12.40
C VAL A 225 4.57 -14.94 -11.25
N ILE A 226 4.40 -13.62 -11.22
CA ILE A 226 3.60 -12.93 -10.18
C ILE A 226 2.21 -13.54 -10.00
N ASP A 227 1.58 -13.97 -11.09
CA ASP A 227 0.27 -14.63 -11.09
C ASP A 227 0.26 -15.92 -10.27
N ASP A 228 1.35 -16.70 -10.31
CA ASP A 228 1.48 -17.93 -9.51
C ASP A 228 1.64 -17.63 -8.02
N ILE A 229 2.36 -16.55 -7.69
CA ILE A 229 2.50 -16.07 -6.31
C ILE A 229 1.14 -15.62 -5.78
N LEU A 230 0.42 -14.79 -6.54
CA LEU A 230 -0.90 -14.27 -6.14
C LEU A 230 -1.93 -15.39 -6.00
N ARG A 231 -1.92 -16.37 -6.92
CA ARG A 231 -2.77 -17.57 -6.82
C ARG A 231 -2.47 -18.39 -5.57
N LYS A 232 -1.20 -18.56 -5.22
CA LYS A 232 -0.78 -19.26 -3.99
C LYS A 232 -1.17 -18.50 -2.71
N LEU A 233 -1.22 -17.16 -2.78
CA LEU A 233 -1.79 -16.31 -1.72
C LEU A 233 -3.32 -16.31 -1.69
N GLN A 234 -3.98 -17.14 -2.52
CA GLN A 234 -5.43 -17.21 -2.69
C GLN A 234 -6.07 -15.91 -3.23
N ILE A 235 -5.30 -15.08 -3.92
CA ILE A 235 -5.77 -13.89 -4.63
C ILE A 235 -5.95 -14.25 -6.10
N PHE A 236 -7.09 -14.87 -6.41
CA PHE A 236 -7.36 -15.44 -7.74
C PHE A 236 -7.72 -14.37 -8.79
N ASP A 237 -8.53 -13.38 -8.42
CA ASP A 237 -8.93 -12.28 -9.29
C ASP A 237 -8.28 -10.96 -8.85
N HIS A 238 -6.95 -10.97 -8.74
CA HIS A 238 -6.17 -9.85 -8.22
C HIS A 238 -6.35 -8.55 -9.01
N ARG A 239 -6.64 -8.64 -10.31
CA ARG A 239 -6.81 -7.49 -11.21
C ARG A 239 -8.03 -6.65 -10.87
N THR A 240 -9.10 -7.27 -10.37
CA THR A 240 -10.30 -6.56 -9.90
C THR A 240 -10.27 -6.37 -8.38
N THR A 241 -9.74 -7.35 -7.65
CA THR A 241 -9.78 -7.39 -6.17
C THR A 241 -8.86 -6.35 -5.55
N ILE A 242 -7.66 -6.14 -6.09
CA ILE A 242 -6.69 -5.18 -5.52
C ILE A 242 -7.16 -3.73 -5.70
N PRO A 243 -7.53 -3.27 -6.92
CA PRO A 243 -8.04 -1.90 -7.10
C PRO A 243 -9.31 -1.67 -6.28
N LYS A 244 -10.23 -2.64 -6.24
CA LYS A 244 -11.44 -2.59 -5.41
C LYS A 244 -11.11 -2.47 -3.92
N ALA A 245 -10.13 -3.22 -3.43
CA ALA A 245 -9.72 -3.16 -2.03
C ALA A 245 -9.15 -1.77 -1.70
N PHE A 246 -8.28 -1.20 -2.54
CA PHE A 246 -7.79 0.17 -2.37
C PHE A 246 -8.91 1.20 -2.43
N GLN A 247 -9.87 1.03 -3.35
CA GLN A 247 -11.03 1.91 -3.43
C GLN A 247 -11.78 1.95 -2.10
N ARG A 248 -12.16 0.78 -1.59
CA ARG A 248 -13.02 0.68 -0.41
C ARG A 248 -12.32 0.98 0.90
N ALA A 249 -11.07 0.55 1.03
CA ALA A 249 -10.32 0.67 2.28
C ALA A 249 -9.62 2.04 2.42
N LEU A 250 -9.32 2.72 1.31
CA LEU A 250 -8.51 3.94 1.35
C LEU A 250 -9.16 5.11 0.61
N LEU A 251 -9.58 4.95 -0.64
CA LEU A 251 -10.06 6.09 -1.44
C LEU A 251 -11.44 6.59 -0.95
N ASP A 252 -12.40 5.69 -0.69
CA ASP A 252 -13.73 6.09 -0.21
C ASP A 252 -13.68 6.83 1.15
N PRO A 253 -12.94 6.36 2.18
CA PRO A 253 -12.82 7.11 3.44
C PRO A 253 -12.09 8.45 3.30
N LEU A 254 -11.07 8.54 2.44
CA LEU A 254 -10.35 9.79 2.18
C LEU A 254 -11.27 10.83 1.52
N ASP A 255 -12.07 10.40 0.54
CA ASP A 255 -13.03 11.25 -0.15
C ASP A 255 -14.11 11.77 0.81
N GLN A 256 -14.66 10.87 1.62
CA GLN A 256 -15.64 11.23 2.64
C GLN A 256 -15.06 12.27 3.63
N GLY A 257 -13.82 12.08 4.05
CA GLY A 257 -13.12 13.04 4.91
C GLY A 257 -12.99 14.42 4.27
N LEU A 258 -12.61 14.46 2.98
CA LEU A 258 -12.51 15.72 2.22
C LEU A 258 -13.86 16.39 2.02
N ALA A 259 -14.91 15.63 1.75
CA ALA A 259 -16.26 16.15 1.60
C ALA A 259 -16.75 16.82 2.90
N ILE A 260 -16.52 16.18 4.05
CA ILE A 260 -16.85 16.75 5.37
C ILE A 260 -16.05 18.03 5.62
N MET A 261 -14.74 18.02 5.32
CA MET A 261 -13.88 19.20 5.48
C MET A 261 -14.35 20.37 4.61
N LEU A 262 -14.69 20.12 3.35
CA LEU A 262 -15.20 21.11 2.42
C LEU A 262 -16.56 21.68 2.89
N PHE A 263 -17.46 20.81 3.35
CA PHE A 263 -18.76 21.21 3.87
C PHE A 263 -18.62 22.15 5.07
N GLU A 264 -17.77 21.83 6.05
CA GLU A 264 -17.55 22.71 7.20
C GLU A 264 -16.88 24.03 6.80
N LEU A 265 -15.98 24.02 5.81
CA LEU A 265 -15.40 25.24 5.28
C LEU A 265 -16.44 26.16 4.63
N LEU A 266 -17.33 25.61 3.80
CA LEU A 266 -18.46 26.35 3.21
C LEU A 266 -19.38 26.92 4.29
N ARG A 267 -19.71 26.11 5.30
CA ARG A 267 -20.54 26.53 6.43
C ARG A 267 -19.92 27.69 7.22
N LEU A 268 -18.60 27.69 7.40
CA LEU A 268 -17.87 28.80 8.03
C LEU A 268 -17.91 30.08 7.19
N VAL A 269 -17.79 29.96 5.86
CA VAL A 269 -17.88 31.10 4.93
C VAL A 269 -19.28 31.70 4.94
N ASP A 270 -20.33 30.88 4.90
CA ASP A 270 -21.72 31.35 4.94
C ASP A 270 -22.04 32.08 6.24
N ARG A 271 -21.56 31.58 7.38
CA ARG A 271 -21.68 32.26 8.68
C ARG A 271 -21.02 33.64 8.70
N LYS A 272 -19.81 33.77 8.13
CA LYS A 272 -19.14 35.08 8.00
C LYS A 272 -19.92 36.04 7.12
N LYS A 273 -20.50 35.56 6.02
CA LYS A 273 -21.31 36.37 5.11
C LYS A 273 -22.59 36.89 5.78
N GLN A 274 -23.19 36.10 6.68
CA GLN A 274 -24.32 36.54 7.50
C GLN A 274 -23.91 37.59 8.54
N GLN A 275 -22.76 37.43 9.19
CA GLN A 275 -22.24 38.40 10.17
C GLN A 275 -21.85 39.76 9.56
N GLN A 276 -21.45 39.81 8.29
CA GLN A 276 -21.14 41.06 7.58
C GLN A 276 -22.38 41.79 7.03
N ARG A 277 -23.56 41.14 7.04
CA ARG A 277 -24.83 41.72 6.59
C ARG A 277 -25.68 42.27 7.74
N CYS A 278 -25.26 42.08 8.98
CA CYS A 278 -25.83 42.72 10.18
C CYS A 278 -24.92 43.88 10.62
#